data_AF-A0A943CE15-F1
#
_entry.id   AF-A0A943CE15-F1
#
_cell.length_a   1.000
_cell.length_b   1.000
_cell.length_c   1.000
_cell.angle_alpha   90.00
_cell.angle_beta   90.00
_cell.angle_gamma   90.00
#
_symmetry.space_group_name_H-M   'P 1'
#
loop_
_entity.id
_entity.type
_entity.pdbx_description
1 polymer ?
#
loop_
_entity_poly.entity_id
_entity_poly.type
_entity_poly.pdbx_seq_one_letter_code
_entity_poly.pdbx_strand_id
1 'polypeptide(L)'
;MTWKKKGNRIRASDKSLVYHFCIGWLLLLFVVVFLLLNLRQLLFTDWKDFNLLHAGITWTAYNSITVLIATGVCALVAFLYYRYGYDRIKRLLHRQKLARMVLENKWYEAENTKDSGFFTDLQSRSREKIVWFPKIYYQMDNGLLHILCEITMGKYQEQLLSLEDKLESGLYCELTDKTMHDGYIEYTLLYDMIANRISIDEVIAENGGLRLMKNLVWEYDSLPHALICGGTGGGKTYFLLTIIEALLRTNADLYILDPKNADLADLGTVMGNVYHTKDDMIDCVNVFYEGMVTRSKEMKLHPNYRTGENYAYLGLAPQFLIFDEYVAFLEMLTTKESTALLSQLKKIVMLGRQAGYFLIVACQRPDAKYFGDGIRDNFNFRVGL
;
A
#
# COMPACT_ATOMS: atom_id res chain seq x y z
N MET A 1 -8.82 -7.12 -17.67
CA MET A 1 -8.19 -5.81 -17.92
C MET A 1 -6.83 -6.03 -18.54
N THR A 2 -6.60 -5.52 -19.76
CA THR A 2 -5.34 -5.65 -20.48
C THR A 2 -4.26 -4.77 -19.84
N TRP A 3 -3.18 -5.41 -19.41
CA TRP A 3 -2.04 -4.90 -18.63
C TRP A 3 -1.31 -3.74 -19.35
N LYS A 4 -1.84 -2.52 -19.25
CA LYS A 4 -1.52 -1.43 -20.20
C LYS A 4 -0.27 -0.61 -19.90
N LYS A 5 0.39 -0.76 -18.74
CA LYS A 5 1.71 -0.16 -18.50
C LYS A 5 2.55 -1.07 -17.61
N LYS A 6 3.48 -1.82 -18.21
CA LYS A 6 4.61 -2.35 -17.43
C LYS A 6 5.37 -1.15 -16.89
N GLY A 7 5.51 -1.05 -15.57
CA GLY A 7 6.27 0.02 -14.91
C GLY A 7 7.75 0.08 -15.33
N ASN A 8 8.58 0.71 -14.52
CA ASN A 8 10.01 0.80 -14.85
C ASN A 8 10.70 -0.55 -14.65
N ARG A 9 11.19 -1.16 -15.73
CA ARG A 9 11.98 -2.40 -15.67
C ARG A 9 13.30 -2.14 -14.95
N ILE A 10 13.57 -2.95 -13.93
CA ILE A 10 14.82 -2.94 -13.17
C ILE A 10 15.90 -3.63 -14.01
N ARG A 11 17.07 -3.02 -14.08
CA ARG A 11 18.23 -3.53 -14.81
C ARG A 11 19.42 -3.70 -13.88
N ALA A 12 20.36 -4.56 -14.25
CA ALA A 12 21.62 -4.71 -13.50
C ALA A 12 22.42 -3.39 -13.40
N SER A 13 22.29 -2.51 -14.39
CA SER A 13 22.87 -1.15 -14.38
C SER A 13 22.32 -0.25 -13.28
N ASP A 14 21.16 -0.58 -12.71
CA ASP A 14 20.47 0.27 -11.73
C ASP A 14 21.16 0.24 -10.34
N LYS A 15 22.21 -0.59 -10.13
CA LYS A 15 23.01 -0.68 -8.88
C LYS A 15 23.54 0.67 -8.40
N SER A 16 23.87 1.56 -9.33
CA SER A 16 24.40 2.91 -9.09
C SER A 16 23.54 3.98 -9.77
N LEU A 17 22.24 3.70 -9.94
CA LEU A 17 21.30 4.60 -10.64
C LEU A 17 21.26 6.00 -10.02
N VAL A 18 21.21 6.09 -8.69
CA VAL A 18 21.15 7.38 -7.98
C VAL A 18 22.45 8.16 -8.19
N TYR A 19 23.60 7.49 -8.13
CA TYR A 19 24.91 8.10 -8.33
C TYR A 19 25.05 8.67 -9.76
N HIS A 20 24.70 7.87 -10.77
CA HIS A 20 24.74 8.31 -12.18
C HIS A 20 23.73 9.43 -12.47
N PHE A 21 22.54 9.37 -11.88
CA PHE A 21 21.54 10.43 -12.04
C PHE A 21 22.01 11.74 -11.41
N CYS A 22 22.47 11.70 -10.16
CA CYS A 22 22.97 12.89 -9.47
C CYS A 22 24.18 13.49 -10.19
N ILE A 23 25.21 12.68 -10.50
CA ILE A 23 26.43 13.20 -11.13
C ILE A 23 26.19 13.61 -12.57
N GLY A 24 25.47 12.81 -13.35
CA GLY A 24 25.17 13.14 -14.74
C GLY A 24 24.41 14.45 -14.85
N TRP A 25 23.37 14.64 -14.03
CA TRP A 25 22.56 15.86 -14.07
C TRP A 25 23.29 17.07 -13.49
N LEU A 26 24.03 16.90 -12.39
CA LEU A 26 24.82 17.99 -11.79
C LEU A 26 25.98 18.41 -12.70
N LEU A 27 26.63 17.46 -13.37
CA LEU A 27 27.71 17.74 -14.32
C LEU A 27 27.15 18.45 -15.56
N LEU A 28 26.02 17.99 -16.11
CA LEU A 28 25.37 18.66 -17.24
C LEU A 28 24.98 20.09 -16.87
N LEU A 29 24.36 20.28 -15.70
CA LEU A 29 23.97 21.60 -15.21
C LEU A 29 25.19 22.49 -14.98
N PHE A 30 26.25 21.95 -14.39
CA PHE A 30 27.52 22.66 -14.21
C PHE A 30 28.10 23.12 -15.54
N VAL A 31 28.17 22.22 -16.53
CA VAL A 31 28.69 22.55 -17.87
C VAL A 31 27.84 23.62 -18.55
N VAL A 32 26.50 23.52 -18.48
CA VAL A 32 25.61 24.52 -19.07
C VAL A 32 25.79 25.89 -18.42
N VAL A 33 25.81 25.96 -17.09
CA VAL A 33 26.02 27.21 -16.36
C VAL A 33 27.41 27.79 -16.64
N PHE A 34 28.44 26.95 -16.66
CA PHE A 34 29.80 27.36 -16.98
C PHE A 34 29.93 27.90 -18.41
N LEU A 35 29.31 27.23 -19.39
CA LEU A 35 29.29 27.69 -20.79
C LEU A 35 28.53 29.01 -20.94
N LEU A 36 27.40 29.19 -20.25
CA LEU A 36 26.64 30.44 -20.27
C LEU A 36 27.43 31.62 -19.70
N LEU A 37 28.14 31.41 -18.59
CA LEU A 37 28.97 32.45 -17.95
C LEU A 37 30.23 32.81 -18.77
N ASN A 38 30.73 31.87 -19.58
CA ASN A 38 31.91 32.05 -20.42
C ASN A 38 31.61 32.24 -21.92
N LEU A 39 30.33 32.43 -22.28
CA LEU A 39 29.88 32.50 -23.68
C LEU A 39 30.59 33.59 -24.47
N ARG A 40 30.79 34.76 -23.85
CA ARG A 40 31.50 35.90 -24.47
C ARG A 40 32.95 35.54 -24.76
N GLN A 41 33.64 34.87 -23.84
CA GLN A 41 35.04 34.48 -24.01
C GLN A 41 35.20 33.41 -25.10
N LEU A 42 34.28 32.43 -25.14
CA LEU A 42 34.23 31.38 -26.16
C LEU A 42 33.95 31.90 -27.58
N LEU A 43 33.13 32.95 -27.72
CA LEU A 43 32.79 33.57 -29.01
C LEU A 43 33.95 34.40 -29.61
N PHE A 44 34.84 34.94 -28.78
CA PHE A 44 36.02 35.70 -29.22
C PHE A 44 37.30 34.84 -29.35
N THR A 45 37.22 33.52 -29.17
CA THR A 45 38.38 32.63 -29.28
C THR A 45 38.55 32.17 -30.73
N ASP A 46 39.74 32.36 -31.31
CA ASP A 46 40.07 31.85 -32.64
C ASP A 46 40.17 30.31 -32.61
N TRP A 47 39.19 29.64 -33.22
CA TRP A 47 39.06 28.17 -33.24
C TRP A 47 40.12 27.44 -34.09
N LYS A 48 41.01 28.18 -34.78
CA LYS A 48 42.03 27.59 -35.67
C LYS A 48 43.26 27.03 -34.94
N ASP A 49 43.56 27.51 -33.72
CA ASP A 49 44.70 27.07 -32.90
C ASP A 49 44.26 26.28 -31.64
N PHE A 50 43.12 25.58 -31.71
CA PHE A 50 42.55 24.88 -30.56
C PHE A 50 43.31 23.57 -30.28
N ASN A 51 44.11 23.55 -29.21
CA ASN A 51 44.80 22.35 -28.73
C ASN A 51 44.38 22.06 -27.28
N LEU A 52 43.70 20.94 -27.00
CA LEU A 52 43.03 20.66 -25.72
C LEU A 52 43.98 20.71 -24.50
N LEU A 53 45.26 20.35 -24.70
CA LEU A 53 46.31 20.40 -23.66
C LEU A 53 46.90 21.81 -23.43
N HIS A 54 46.76 22.70 -24.42
CA HIS A 54 47.12 24.12 -24.34
C HIS A 54 45.88 25.01 -24.40
N ALA A 55 44.71 24.47 -24.06
CA ALA A 55 43.51 25.27 -23.88
C ALA A 55 43.86 26.27 -22.78
N GLY A 56 44.12 27.52 -23.18
CA GLY A 56 44.53 28.62 -22.33
C GLY A 56 43.40 29.06 -21.40
N ILE A 57 42.89 28.13 -20.59
CA ILE A 57 42.24 28.43 -19.33
C ILE A 57 43.38 28.84 -18.40
N THR A 58 43.91 30.04 -18.62
CA THR A 58 44.70 30.67 -17.57
C THR A 58 43.78 30.78 -16.36
N TRP A 59 44.27 30.34 -15.20
CA TRP A 59 43.58 30.47 -13.92
C TRP A 59 43.49 31.95 -13.55
N THR A 60 42.56 32.66 -14.19
CA THR A 60 42.23 34.05 -13.88
C THR A 60 41.24 34.09 -12.74
N ALA A 61 41.25 35.18 -11.97
CA ALA A 61 40.29 35.40 -10.88
C ALA A 61 38.82 35.35 -11.37
N TYR A 62 38.57 35.64 -12.65
CA TYR A 62 37.26 35.50 -13.27
C TYR A 62 36.83 34.03 -13.41
N ASN A 63 37.73 33.15 -13.87
CA ASN A 63 37.44 31.71 -14.02
C ASN A 63 37.18 31.03 -12.67
N SER A 64 37.85 31.45 -11.59
CA SER A 64 37.56 30.93 -10.25
C SER A 64 36.21 31.39 -9.70
N ILE A 65 35.83 32.66 -9.94
CA ILE A 65 34.51 33.19 -9.55
C ILE A 65 33.39 32.49 -10.32
N THR A 66 33.54 32.25 -11.63
CA THR A 66 32.52 31.55 -12.42
C THR A 66 32.32 30.10 -11.98
N VAL A 67 33.40 29.39 -11.61
CA VAL A 67 33.32 28.04 -11.01
C VAL A 67 32.62 28.06 -9.65
N LEU A 68 32.88 29.07 -8.80
CA LEU A 68 32.18 29.22 -7.52
C LEU A 68 30.68 29.49 -7.69
N ILE A 69 30.30 30.35 -8.64
CA ILE A 69 28.89 30.63 -8.94
C ILE A 69 28.22 29.36 -9.52
N ALA A 70 28.88 28.67 -10.46
CA ALA A 70 28.34 27.45 -11.05
C ALA A 70 28.15 26.33 -10.01
N THR A 71 29.11 26.12 -9.10
CA THR A 71 28.96 25.15 -8.01
C THR A 71 27.87 25.55 -7.02
N GLY A 72 27.74 26.83 -6.68
CA GLY A 72 26.66 27.36 -5.84
C GLY A 72 25.26 27.15 -6.45
N VAL A 73 25.10 27.41 -7.75
CA VAL A 73 23.85 27.16 -8.48
C VAL A 73 23.54 25.66 -8.53
N CYS A 74 24.54 24.80 -8.79
CA CYS A 74 24.36 23.35 -8.74
C CYS A 74 23.89 22.88 -7.37
N ALA A 75 24.49 23.37 -6.28
CA ALA A 75 24.11 23.01 -4.91
C ALA A 75 22.67 23.47 -4.59
N LEU A 76 22.30 24.69 -4.99
CA LEU A 76 20.95 25.21 -4.81
C LEU A 76 19.91 24.39 -5.58
N VAL A 77 20.18 24.07 -6.85
CA VAL A 77 19.26 23.26 -7.67
C VAL A 77 19.18 21.83 -7.12
N ALA A 78 20.28 21.24 -6.66
CA ALA A 78 20.26 19.93 -6.00
C ALA A 78 19.40 19.95 -4.73
N PHE A 79 19.53 21.00 -3.92
CA PHE A 79 18.75 21.21 -2.71
C PHE A 79 17.25 21.37 -3.01
N LEU A 80 16.91 22.22 -3.99
CA LEU A 80 15.53 22.40 -4.44
C LEU A 80 14.96 21.11 -5.03
N TYR A 81 15.73 20.36 -5.81
CA TYR A 81 15.31 19.07 -6.35
C TYR A 81 15.10 18.03 -5.25
N TYR A 82 15.95 18.03 -4.22
CA TYR A 82 15.76 17.18 -3.04
C TYR A 82 14.48 17.54 -2.27
N ARG A 83 14.19 18.84 -2.13
CA ARG A 83 13.02 19.34 -1.38
C ARG A 83 11.69 19.16 -2.12
N TYR A 84 11.66 19.43 -3.43
CA TYR A 84 10.43 19.41 -4.25
C TYR A 84 10.25 18.10 -5.04
N GLY A 85 11.33 17.37 -5.32
CA GLY A 85 11.34 16.13 -6.11
C GLY A 85 11.46 14.86 -5.27
N TYR A 86 11.03 14.90 -4.01
CA TYR A 86 11.21 13.83 -3.03
C TYR A 86 10.74 12.44 -3.54
N ASP A 87 9.55 12.38 -4.15
CA ASP A 87 9.01 11.13 -4.70
C ASP A 87 9.84 10.58 -5.86
N ARG A 88 10.38 11.46 -6.72
CA ARG A 88 11.24 11.02 -7.83
C ARG A 88 12.54 10.41 -7.33
N ILE A 89 13.15 11.01 -6.31
CA ILE A 89 14.38 10.50 -5.69
C ILE A 89 14.11 9.16 -5.00
N LYS A 90 13.00 9.04 -4.27
CA LYS A 90 12.57 7.78 -3.65
C LYS A 90 12.40 6.66 -4.67
N ARG A 91 11.74 6.93 -5.81
CA ARG A 91 11.61 5.94 -6.90
C ARG A 91 12.97 5.44 -7.41
N LEU A 92 13.98 6.32 -7.50
CA LEU A 92 15.34 5.92 -7.90
C LEU A 92 16.02 5.07 -6.81
N LEU A 93 15.86 5.44 -5.54
CA LEU A 93 16.41 4.69 -4.40
C LEU A 93 15.81 3.28 -4.30
N HIS A 94 14.50 3.14 -4.46
CA HIS A 94 13.83 1.83 -4.43
C HIS A 94 14.31 0.93 -5.55
N ARG A 95 14.38 1.45 -6.78
CA ARG A 95 14.91 0.71 -7.94
C ARG A 95 16.36 0.27 -7.72
N GLN A 96 17.18 1.14 -7.15
CA GLN A 96 18.57 0.81 -6.83
C GLN A 96 18.67 -0.29 -5.75
N LYS A 97 17.86 -0.20 -4.68
CA LYS A 97 17.80 -1.24 -3.63
C LYS A 97 17.37 -2.59 -4.20
N LEU A 98 16.33 -2.61 -5.04
CA LEU A 98 15.84 -3.83 -5.69
C LEU A 98 16.90 -4.42 -6.64
N ALA A 99 17.60 -3.59 -7.42
CA ALA A 99 18.70 -4.06 -8.26
C ALA A 99 19.85 -4.65 -7.42
N ARG A 100 20.20 -4.01 -6.30
CA ARG A 100 21.21 -4.52 -5.36
C ARG A 100 20.80 -5.84 -4.73
N MET A 101 19.54 -5.97 -4.31
CA MET A 101 18.99 -7.21 -3.77
C MET A 101 19.20 -8.37 -4.74
N VAL A 102 18.87 -8.21 -6.03
CA VAL A 102 19.05 -9.26 -7.04
C VAL A 102 20.52 -9.61 -7.23
N LEU A 103 21.40 -8.61 -7.26
CA LEU A 103 22.84 -8.81 -7.47
C LEU A 103 23.54 -9.43 -6.25
N GLU A 104 23.26 -8.95 -5.04
CA GLU A 104 23.86 -9.42 -3.79
C GLU A 104 23.42 -10.85 -3.47
N ASN A 105 22.16 -11.21 -3.76
CA ASN A 105 21.68 -12.59 -3.63
C ASN A 105 22.05 -13.48 -4.83
N LYS A 106 22.78 -12.98 -5.83
CA LYS A 106 23.17 -13.71 -7.06
C LYS A 106 22.00 -14.36 -7.79
N TRP A 107 20.88 -13.67 -7.88
CA TRP A 107 19.68 -14.10 -8.61
C TRP A 107 19.78 -13.72 -10.08
N TYR A 108 20.87 -14.10 -10.72
CA TYR A 108 21.15 -13.84 -12.13
C TYR A 108 22.08 -14.92 -12.68
N GLU A 109 22.06 -15.13 -13.99
CA GLU A 109 22.99 -16.03 -14.66
C GLU A 109 24.05 -15.20 -15.36
N ALA A 110 25.31 -15.53 -15.12
CA ALA A 110 26.45 -14.87 -15.75
C ALA A 110 27.39 -15.88 -16.39
N GLU A 111 27.90 -15.51 -17.55
CA GLU A 111 28.95 -16.24 -18.25
C GLU A 111 30.28 -15.50 -18.09
N ASN A 112 31.35 -16.26 -17.86
CA ASN A 112 32.70 -15.73 -17.78
C ASN A 112 33.24 -15.53 -19.20
N THR A 113 33.16 -14.30 -19.70
CA THR A 113 33.85 -13.92 -20.94
C THR A 113 35.27 -13.48 -20.62
N LYS A 114 36.26 -14.13 -21.26
CA LYS A 114 37.63 -13.64 -21.29
C LYS A 114 37.72 -12.58 -22.39
N ASP A 115 37.78 -11.31 -22.01
CA ASP A 115 38.17 -10.24 -22.93
C ASP A 115 39.65 -10.45 -23.26
N SER A 116 39.96 -11.04 -24.43
CA SER A 116 41.26 -10.88 -25.05
C SER A 116 41.31 -9.46 -25.61
N GLY A 117 41.72 -8.49 -24.78
CA GLY A 117 41.99 -7.14 -25.26
C GLY A 117 43.00 -7.16 -26.41
N PHE A 118 42.90 -6.19 -27.31
CA PHE A 118 43.79 -6.00 -28.48
C PHE A 118 45.30 -5.95 -28.11
N PHE A 119 45.63 -5.73 -26.84
CA PHE A 119 46.97 -5.80 -26.29
C PHE A 119 47.14 -7.10 -25.49
N THR A 120 47.98 -8.02 -25.98
CA THR A 120 48.24 -9.35 -25.40
C THR A 120 49.05 -9.32 -24.10
N ASP A 121 49.56 -8.16 -23.66
CA ASP A 121 50.43 -8.01 -22.48
C ASP A 121 49.71 -7.65 -21.17
N LEU A 122 48.40 -7.43 -21.20
CA LEU A 122 47.62 -7.19 -19.98
C LEU A 122 46.95 -8.49 -19.54
N GLN A 123 47.20 -8.93 -18.29
CA GLN A 123 46.50 -10.07 -17.67
C GLN A 123 45.00 -9.99 -18.00
N SER A 124 44.49 -11.02 -18.68
CA SER A 124 43.10 -11.08 -19.10
C SER A 124 42.20 -10.97 -17.88
N ARG A 125 41.57 -9.81 -17.67
CA ARG A 125 40.55 -9.65 -16.63
C ARG A 125 39.34 -10.47 -17.07
N SER A 126 39.04 -11.55 -16.34
CA SER A 126 37.76 -12.25 -16.49
C SER A 126 36.64 -11.27 -16.11
N ARG A 127 35.81 -10.90 -17.09
CA ARG A 127 34.62 -10.09 -16.85
C ARG A 127 33.42 -11.03 -16.87
N GLU A 128 32.72 -11.09 -15.74
CA GLU A 128 31.40 -11.73 -15.67
C GLU A 128 30.41 -10.90 -16.49
N LYS A 129 29.89 -11.49 -17.57
CA LYS A 129 28.82 -10.89 -18.37
C LYS A 129 27.51 -11.53 -17.94
N ILE A 130 26.60 -10.73 -17.39
CA ILE A 130 25.26 -11.18 -17.01
C ILE A 130 24.48 -11.52 -18.29
N VAL A 131 24.13 -12.78 -18.47
CA VAL A 131 23.35 -13.29 -19.60
C VAL A 131 21.86 -13.19 -19.32
N TRP A 132 21.45 -13.54 -18.11
CA TRP A 132 20.06 -13.49 -17.69
C TRP A 132 19.90 -12.69 -16.40
N PHE A 133 18.93 -11.79 -16.39
CA PHE A 133 18.53 -10.99 -15.24
C PHE A 133 17.00 -11.03 -15.12
N PRO A 134 16.44 -11.27 -13.91
CA PRO A 134 15.01 -11.43 -13.71
C PRO A 134 14.25 -10.17 -14.16
N LYS A 135 13.12 -10.36 -14.84
CA LYS A 135 12.27 -9.25 -15.27
C LYS A 135 11.43 -8.77 -14.09
N ILE A 136 11.96 -7.80 -13.37
CA ILE A 136 11.26 -7.11 -12.28
C ILE A 136 10.85 -5.71 -12.76
N TYR A 137 9.61 -5.31 -12.52
CA TYR A 137 9.10 -3.97 -12.81
C TYR A 137 8.69 -3.28 -11.52
N TYR A 138 8.98 -1.99 -11.44
CA TYR A 138 8.65 -1.14 -10.31
C TYR A 138 7.79 0.05 -10.73
N GLN A 139 6.70 0.28 -10.01
CA GLN A 139 5.82 1.43 -10.16
C GLN A 139 5.38 1.92 -8.79
N MET A 140 5.21 3.24 -8.65
CA MET A 140 4.80 3.86 -7.39
C MET A 140 3.73 4.90 -7.71
N ASP A 141 2.49 4.61 -7.32
CA ASP A 141 1.34 5.45 -7.58
C ASP A 141 0.56 5.62 -6.27
N ASN A 142 0.21 6.87 -5.94
CA ASN A 142 -0.60 7.19 -4.76
C ASN A 142 -0.14 6.46 -3.49
N GLY A 143 1.16 6.50 -3.16
CA GLY A 143 1.73 5.85 -1.97
C GLY A 143 1.70 4.32 -1.94
N LEU A 144 1.20 3.65 -2.98
CA LEU A 144 1.32 2.22 -3.19
C LEU A 144 2.52 1.92 -4.09
N LEU A 145 3.26 0.87 -3.73
CA LEU A 145 4.35 0.32 -4.52
C LEU A 145 3.85 -0.94 -5.21
N HIS A 146 3.92 -0.95 -6.53
CA HIS A 146 3.63 -2.12 -7.35
C HIS A 146 4.96 -2.70 -7.82
N ILE A 147 5.26 -3.91 -7.36
CA ILE A 147 6.45 -4.66 -7.76
C ILE A 147 5.98 -5.91 -8.51
N LEU A 148 6.30 -5.96 -9.80
CA LEU A 148 5.96 -7.09 -10.65
C LEU A 148 7.18 -7.97 -10.89
N CYS A 149 7.07 -9.25 -10.59
CA CYS A 149 8.12 -10.24 -10.85
C CYS A 149 7.63 -11.26 -11.87
N GLU A 150 8.43 -11.51 -12.91
CA GLU A 150 8.14 -12.59 -13.88
C GLU A 150 8.28 -13.96 -13.22
N ILE A 151 7.25 -14.80 -13.39
CA ILE A 151 7.31 -16.19 -13.00
C ILE A 151 8.13 -16.91 -14.06
N THR A 152 9.35 -17.29 -13.71
CA THR A 152 10.19 -18.14 -14.54
C THR A 152 10.17 -19.56 -14.00
N MET A 153 10.18 -20.57 -14.87
CA MET A 153 10.37 -21.98 -14.50
C MET A 153 11.84 -22.32 -14.23
N GLY A 154 12.59 -21.34 -13.70
CA GLY A 154 14.04 -21.37 -13.58
C GLY A 154 14.51 -21.65 -12.15
N LYS A 155 15.83 -21.74 -11.99
CA LYS A 155 16.49 -22.03 -10.71
C LYS A 155 16.10 -21.08 -9.55
N TYR A 156 15.71 -19.84 -9.88
CA TYR A 156 15.43 -18.78 -8.91
C TYR A 156 13.93 -18.53 -8.67
N GLN A 157 13.05 -19.43 -9.16
CA GLN A 157 11.61 -19.23 -9.11
C GLN A 157 11.10 -19.06 -7.67
N GLU A 158 11.38 -20.03 -6.79
CA GLU A 158 10.86 -20.01 -5.41
C GLU A 158 11.24 -18.73 -4.68
N GLN A 159 12.47 -18.24 -4.84
CA GLN A 159 12.93 -17.01 -4.19
C GLN A 159 12.25 -15.76 -4.75
N LEU A 160 11.88 -15.74 -6.04
CA LEU A 160 11.14 -14.63 -6.65
C LEU A 160 9.64 -14.70 -6.34
N LEU A 161 9.12 -15.90 -6.05
CA LEU A 161 7.76 -16.14 -5.58
C LEU A 161 7.56 -15.80 -4.10
N SER A 162 8.63 -15.78 -3.29
CA SER A 162 8.60 -15.48 -1.85
C SER A 162 9.42 -14.23 -1.51
N LEU A 163 9.00 -13.07 -2.03
CA LEU A 163 9.70 -11.79 -1.81
C LEU A 163 9.10 -10.93 -0.70
N GLU A 164 8.00 -11.36 -0.07
CA GLU A 164 7.22 -10.58 0.89
C GLU A 164 8.10 -9.99 1.99
N ASP A 165 8.72 -10.86 2.80
CA ASP A 165 9.52 -10.46 3.96
C ASP A 165 10.71 -9.55 3.58
N LYS A 166 11.31 -9.79 2.41
CA LYS A 166 12.47 -9.02 1.92
C LYS A 166 12.06 -7.64 1.43
N LEU A 167 10.90 -7.52 0.79
CA LEU A 167 10.36 -6.25 0.32
C LEU A 167 9.91 -5.40 1.51
N GLU A 168 9.19 -5.99 2.46
CA GLU A 168 8.72 -5.30 3.66
C GLU A 168 9.88 -4.75 4.49
N SER A 169 10.86 -5.61 4.82
CA SER A 169 12.04 -5.20 5.60
C SER A 169 12.99 -4.27 4.82
N GLY A 170 13.19 -4.49 3.52
CA GLY A 170 14.16 -3.75 2.72
C GLY A 170 13.69 -2.35 2.28
N LEU A 171 12.39 -2.20 2.02
CA LEU A 171 11.76 -0.96 1.58
C LEU A 171 10.99 -0.24 2.70
N TYR A 172 10.83 -0.89 3.86
CA TYR A 172 10.04 -0.37 5.00
C TYR A 172 8.60 -0.04 4.56
N CYS A 173 7.93 -1.07 4.05
CA CYS A 173 6.55 -1.05 3.58
C CYS A 173 5.81 -2.29 4.08
N GLU A 174 4.49 -2.30 3.96
CA GLU A 174 3.64 -3.41 4.37
C GLU A 174 2.96 -4.01 3.14
N LEU A 175 2.97 -5.34 3.00
CA LEU A 175 2.30 -6.01 1.89
C LEU A 175 0.79 -5.91 2.07
N THR A 176 0.12 -5.30 1.09
CA THR A 176 -1.34 -5.20 1.07
C THR A 176 -1.99 -6.32 0.27
N ASP A 177 -1.38 -6.68 -0.86
CA ASP A 177 -1.95 -7.69 -1.76
C ASP A 177 -0.85 -8.40 -2.56
N LYS A 178 -1.12 -9.66 -2.88
CA LYS A 178 -0.26 -10.51 -3.71
C LYS A 178 -1.13 -11.21 -4.75
N THR A 179 -1.08 -10.72 -5.99
CA THR A 179 -1.87 -11.27 -7.08
C THR A 179 -0.99 -11.99 -8.10
N MET A 180 -1.48 -13.14 -8.56
CA MET A 180 -0.83 -13.89 -9.63
C MET A 180 -1.58 -13.61 -10.94
N HIS A 181 -0.85 -13.02 -11.88
CA HIS A 181 -1.27 -12.81 -13.26
C HIS A 181 -0.58 -13.83 -14.17
N ASP A 182 -1.05 -13.94 -15.42
CA ASP A 182 -0.49 -14.87 -16.41
C ASP A 182 1.02 -14.61 -16.66
N GLY A 183 1.87 -15.43 -16.04
CA GLY A 183 3.33 -15.33 -16.08
C GLY A 183 3.98 -14.27 -15.16
N TYR A 184 3.22 -13.60 -14.28
CA TYR A 184 3.75 -12.56 -13.38
C TYR A 184 3.10 -12.59 -11.99
N ILE A 185 3.87 -12.27 -10.96
CA ILE A 185 3.34 -11.97 -9.63
C ILE A 185 3.45 -10.48 -9.37
N GLU A 186 2.35 -9.88 -8.95
CA GLU A 186 2.28 -8.50 -8.49
C GLU A 186 2.22 -8.46 -6.96
N TYR A 187 3.18 -7.77 -6.37
CA TYR A 187 3.17 -7.39 -4.96
C TYR A 187 2.75 -5.93 -4.87
N THR A 188 1.63 -5.68 -4.19
CA THR A 188 1.16 -4.33 -3.87
C THR A 188 1.53 -4.03 -2.43
N LEU A 189 2.41 -3.06 -2.21
CA LEU A 189 2.91 -2.71 -0.88
C LEU A 189 2.53 -1.26 -0.52
N LEU A 190 2.01 -1.06 0.70
CA LEU A 190 1.74 0.26 1.25
C LEU A 190 3.03 0.86 1.78
N TYR A 191 3.44 1.99 1.20
CA TYR A 191 4.68 2.67 1.56
C TYR A 191 4.39 3.95 2.35
N ASP A 192 5.28 4.26 3.30
CA ASP A 192 5.20 5.47 4.14
C ASP A 192 3.88 5.57 4.92
N MET A 193 3.64 4.60 5.79
CA MET A 193 2.43 4.55 6.63
C MET A 193 2.21 5.85 7.40
N ILE A 194 3.27 6.48 7.90
CA ILE A 194 3.20 7.69 8.73
C ILE A 194 2.73 8.89 7.91
N ALA A 195 3.32 9.14 6.73
CA ALA A 195 2.91 10.27 5.89
C ALA A 195 1.48 10.09 5.32
N ASN A 196 1.04 8.85 5.20
CA ASN A 196 -0.29 8.49 4.69
C ASN A 196 -1.37 8.41 5.77
N ARG A 197 -1.03 8.59 7.05
CA ARG A 197 -2.03 8.73 8.12
C ARG A 197 -2.91 9.96 7.85
N ILE A 198 -4.17 9.80 8.19
CA ILE A 198 -5.17 10.86 8.21
C ILE A 198 -5.59 11.07 9.66
N SER A 199 -6.10 12.25 9.99
CA SER A 199 -6.71 12.47 11.31
C SER A 199 -8.07 11.78 11.38
N ILE A 200 -8.60 11.60 12.60
CA ILE A 200 -9.93 11.02 12.83
C ILE A 200 -10.99 11.84 12.07
N ASP A 201 -10.88 13.17 12.07
CA ASP A 201 -11.83 14.05 11.38
C ASP A 201 -11.84 13.88 9.86
N GLU A 202 -10.74 13.40 9.29
CA GLU A 202 -10.56 13.13 7.85
C GLU A 202 -11.05 11.73 7.44
N VAL A 203 -11.41 10.88 8.40
CA VAL A 203 -12.05 9.58 8.14
C VAL A 203 -13.49 9.83 7.74
N ILE A 204 -13.80 9.57 6.47
CA ILE A 204 -15.11 9.83 5.89
C ILE A 204 -15.63 8.54 5.24
N ALA A 205 -16.90 8.23 5.51
CA ALA A 205 -17.65 7.17 4.86
C ALA A 205 -18.47 7.75 3.71
N GLU A 206 -18.16 7.36 2.48
CA GLU A 206 -18.84 7.82 1.27
C GLU A 206 -18.96 6.67 0.26
N ASN A 207 -20.10 6.59 -0.42
CA ASN A 207 -20.33 5.68 -1.56
C ASN A 207 -19.95 4.20 -1.29
N GLY A 208 -20.29 3.67 -0.11
CA GLY A 208 -20.01 2.27 0.19
C GLY A 208 -18.57 1.98 0.62
N GLY A 209 -17.78 3.02 0.91
CA GLY A 209 -16.39 2.90 1.37
C GLY A 209 -16.06 3.82 2.54
N LEU A 210 -15.17 3.36 3.42
CA LEU A 210 -14.64 4.10 4.56
C LEU A 210 -13.15 4.39 4.35
N ARG A 211 -12.78 5.67 4.25
CA ARG A 211 -11.38 6.05 4.06
C ARG A 211 -10.61 5.98 5.37
N LEU A 212 -9.70 5.02 5.49
CA LEU A 212 -8.90 4.80 6.70
C LEU A 212 -7.52 5.47 6.64
N MET A 213 -6.98 5.63 5.43
CA MET A 213 -5.74 6.37 5.17
C MET A 213 -5.86 7.09 3.83
N LYS A 214 -4.85 7.91 3.48
CA LYS A 214 -4.85 8.61 2.17
C LYS A 214 -5.03 7.65 0.99
N ASN A 215 -4.48 6.44 1.11
CA ASN A 215 -4.43 5.44 0.04
C ASN A 215 -5.05 4.11 0.44
N LEU A 216 -5.77 4.05 1.56
CA LEU A 216 -6.45 2.86 2.04
C LEU A 216 -7.92 3.18 2.30
N VAL A 217 -8.79 2.54 1.54
CA VAL A 217 -10.24 2.65 1.69
C VAL A 217 -10.78 1.25 1.92
N TRP A 218 -11.55 1.07 2.98
CA TRP A 218 -12.34 -0.13 3.17
C TRP A 218 -13.65 0.02 2.42
N GLU A 219 -13.73 -0.58 1.23
CA GLU A 219 -14.96 -0.67 0.42
C GLU A 219 -15.91 -1.71 1.00
N TYR A 220 -16.69 -1.36 2.03
CA TYR A 220 -17.58 -2.28 2.71
C TYR A 220 -18.71 -2.85 1.82
N ASP A 221 -19.07 -2.16 0.73
CA ASP A 221 -20.01 -2.68 -0.28
C ASP A 221 -19.43 -3.86 -1.08
N SER A 222 -18.13 -3.80 -1.39
CA SER A 222 -17.41 -4.81 -2.17
C SER A 222 -16.88 -5.93 -1.27
N LEU A 223 -16.26 -5.54 -0.16
CA LEU A 223 -15.55 -6.36 0.82
C LEU A 223 -16.29 -6.25 2.17
N PRO A 224 -17.44 -6.91 2.31
CA PRO A 224 -18.27 -6.78 3.48
C PRO A 224 -17.59 -7.42 4.69
N HIS A 225 -18.05 -6.97 5.87
CA HIS A 225 -17.65 -7.43 7.19
C HIS A 225 -16.18 -7.18 7.54
N ALA A 226 -15.96 -6.73 8.78
CA ALA A 226 -14.65 -6.36 9.30
C ALA A 226 -14.29 -7.22 10.51
N LEU A 227 -13.06 -7.72 10.52
CA LEU A 227 -12.46 -8.38 11.68
C LEU A 227 -11.27 -7.54 12.18
N ILE A 228 -11.37 -7.05 13.40
CA ILE A 228 -10.38 -6.19 14.04
C ILE A 228 -9.75 -6.96 15.20
N CYS A 229 -8.45 -7.19 15.13
CA CYS A 229 -7.69 -7.94 16.12
C CYS A 229 -6.62 -7.06 16.74
N GLY A 230 -6.40 -7.17 18.04
CA GLY A 230 -5.33 -6.42 18.71
C GLY A 230 -5.29 -6.67 20.21
N GLY A 231 -4.08 -6.59 20.78
CA GLY A 231 -3.88 -6.76 22.22
C GLY A 231 -4.53 -5.65 23.06
N THR A 232 -4.63 -5.85 24.36
CA THR A 232 -5.03 -4.78 25.29
C THR A 232 -4.07 -3.59 25.14
N GLY A 233 -4.61 -2.38 24.98
CA GLY A 233 -3.81 -1.18 24.73
C GLY A 233 -3.36 -0.98 23.27
N GLY A 234 -3.67 -1.90 22.36
CA GLY A 234 -3.37 -1.78 20.92
C GLY A 234 -4.23 -0.76 20.16
N GLY A 235 -5.16 -0.08 20.84
CA GLY A 235 -6.00 0.95 20.21
C GLY A 235 -7.24 0.43 19.48
N LYS A 236 -7.65 -0.84 19.67
CA LYS A 236 -8.90 -1.40 19.10
C LYS A 236 -10.11 -0.48 19.33
N THR A 237 -10.33 -0.08 20.58
CA THR A 237 -11.50 0.73 20.97
C THR A 237 -11.47 2.10 20.30
N TYR A 238 -10.30 2.74 20.23
CA TYR A 238 -10.12 3.99 19.47
C TYR A 238 -10.38 3.82 17.96
N PHE A 239 -9.95 2.70 17.39
CA PHE A 239 -10.21 2.39 15.98
C PHE A 239 -11.70 2.14 15.72
N LEU A 240 -12.40 1.42 16.59
CA LEU A 240 -13.85 1.25 16.51
C LEU A 240 -14.59 2.58 16.66
N LEU A 241 -14.22 3.42 17.63
CA LEU A 241 -14.79 4.76 17.81
C LEU A 241 -14.61 5.61 16.54
N THR A 242 -13.45 5.52 15.89
CA THR A 242 -13.18 6.21 14.62
C THR A 242 -14.12 5.73 13.51
N ILE A 243 -14.36 4.42 13.41
CA ILE A 243 -15.31 3.86 12.43
C ILE A 243 -16.74 4.32 12.75
N ILE A 244 -17.15 4.23 14.01
CA ILE A 244 -18.49 4.63 14.47
C ILE A 244 -18.74 6.10 14.17
N GLU A 245 -17.80 6.98 14.53
CA GLU A 245 -17.88 8.42 14.30
C GLU A 245 -18.07 8.73 12.81
N ALA A 246 -17.26 8.12 11.94
CA ALA A 246 -17.36 8.32 10.51
C ALA A 246 -18.68 7.80 9.91
N LEU A 247 -19.20 6.68 10.41
CA LEU A 247 -20.48 6.12 9.96
C LEU A 247 -21.68 6.94 10.48
N LEU A 248 -21.61 7.52 11.68
CA LEU A 248 -22.66 8.39 12.24
C LEU A 248 -22.83 9.69 11.44
N ARG A 249 -21.81 10.12 10.69
CA ARG A 249 -21.91 11.25 9.76
C ARG A 249 -22.73 10.91 8.50
N THR A 250 -23.12 9.65 8.32
CA THR A 250 -23.91 9.16 7.18
C THR A 250 -25.35 8.79 7.61
N ASN A 251 -26.14 8.20 6.72
CA ASN A 251 -27.46 7.66 7.05
C ASN A 251 -27.41 6.22 7.59
N ALA A 252 -26.25 5.72 8.03
CA ALA A 252 -26.09 4.36 8.51
C ALA A 252 -26.77 4.14 9.87
N ASP A 253 -27.44 3.00 10.03
CA ASP A 253 -27.95 2.56 11.33
C ASP A 253 -26.89 1.69 12.03
N LEU A 254 -26.53 2.05 13.26
CA LEU A 254 -25.51 1.35 14.02
C LEU A 254 -26.14 0.63 15.22
N TYR A 255 -25.67 -0.59 15.48
CA TYR A 255 -26.00 -1.42 16.62
C TYR A 255 -24.70 -1.83 17.30
N ILE A 256 -24.49 -1.43 18.54
CA ILE A 256 -23.22 -1.58 19.25
C ILE A 256 -23.41 -2.53 20.44
N LEU A 257 -22.58 -3.56 20.49
CA LEU A 257 -22.57 -4.58 21.53
C LEU A 257 -21.25 -4.51 22.31
N ASP A 258 -21.35 -4.10 23.57
CA ASP A 258 -20.21 -3.97 24.48
C ASP A 258 -20.40 -4.87 25.72
N PRO A 259 -19.95 -6.13 25.67
CA PRO A 259 -20.08 -7.05 26.80
C PRO A 259 -19.22 -6.64 28.00
N LYS A 260 -18.27 -5.71 27.86
CA LYS A 260 -17.43 -5.25 28.96
C LYS A 260 -18.04 -4.06 29.71
N ASN A 261 -19.09 -3.45 29.17
CA ASN A 261 -19.70 -2.24 29.68
C ASN A 261 -18.63 -1.16 29.98
N ALA A 262 -17.81 -0.87 28.97
CA ALA A 262 -16.67 0.03 29.04
C ALA A 262 -16.91 1.27 28.14
N ASP A 263 -15.90 1.72 27.40
CA ASP A 263 -15.93 2.98 26.66
C ASP A 263 -17.04 3.07 25.59
N LEU A 264 -17.43 1.93 24.98
CA LEU A 264 -18.50 1.93 23.95
C LEU A 264 -19.90 1.94 24.57
N ALA A 265 -20.08 1.39 25.77
CA ALA A 265 -21.37 1.44 26.46
C ALA A 265 -21.80 2.87 26.81
N ASP A 266 -20.84 3.77 27.06
CA ASP A 266 -21.11 5.19 27.32
C ASP A 266 -21.75 5.91 26.13
N LEU A 267 -21.58 5.41 24.90
CA LEU A 267 -22.30 5.90 23.71
C LEU A 267 -23.82 5.72 23.85
N GLY A 268 -24.28 4.82 24.73
CA GLY A 268 -25.70 4.63 25.06
C GLY A 268 -26.39 5.90 25.58
N THR A 269 -25.62 6.86 26.08
CA THR A 269 -26.14 8.18 26.50
C THR A 269 -26.60 9.04 25.31
N VAL A 270 -26.05 8.81 24.12
CA VAL A 270 -26.29 9.58 22.90
C VAL A 270 -27.01 8.75 21.84
N MET A 271 -26.90 7.42 21.90
CA MET A 271 -27.46 6.47 20.93
C MET A 271 -28.30 5.39 21.62
N GLY A 272 -29.50 5.12 21.11
CA GLY A 272 -30.39 4.11 21.71
C GLY A 272 -30.02 2.65 21.44
N ASN A 273 -29.20 2.37 20.42
CA ASN A 273 -28.89 1.01 19.96
C ASN A 273 -27.56 0.50 20.52
N VAL A 274 -27.29 0.76 21.81
CA VAL A 274 -26.08 0.31 22.50
C VAL A 274 -26.47 -0.65 23.62
N TYR A 275 -25.95 -1.87 23.56
CA TYR A 275 -26.34 -2.96 24.45
C TYR A 275 -25.12 -3.58 25.13
N HIS A 276 -25.26 -3.87 26.42
CA HIS A 276 -24.19 -4.41 27.27
C HIS A 276 -24.63 -5.63 28.10
N THR A 277 -25.93 -5.85 28.27
CA THR A 277 -26.44 -7.02 29.00
C THR A 277 -26.55 -8.23 28.06
N LYS A 278 -26.38 -9.44 28.60
CA LYS A 278 -26.43 -10.68 27.82
C LYS A 278 -27.72 -10.79 26.99
N ASP A 279 -28.87 -10.62 27.64
CA ASP A 279 -30.18 -10.86 27.01
C ASP A 279 -30.48 -9.79 25.95
N ASP A 280 -30.20 -8.51 26.24
CA ASP A 280 -30.38 -7.42 25.27
C ASP A 280 -29.48 -7.60 24.03
N MET A 281 -28.23 -8.07 24.23
CA MET A 281 -27.33 -8.34 23.11
C MET A 281 -27.84 -9.51 22.23
N ILE A 282 -28.38 -10.58 22.83
CA ILE A 282 -29.00 -11.68 22.07
C ILE A 282 -30.18 -11.17 21.26
N ASP A 283 -31.06 -10.39 21.90
CA ASP A 283 -32.25 -9.84 21.25
C ASP A 283 -31.88 -8.86 20.13
N CYS A 284 -30.85 -8.03 20.33
CA CYS A 284 -30.31 -7.17 19.28
C CYS A 284 -29.87 -7.97 18.04
N VAL A 285 -29.15 -9.09 18.23
CA VAL A 285 -28.71 -9.93 17.10
C VAL A 285 -29.91 -10.57 16.39
N ASN A 286 -30.90 -11.04 17.14
CA ASN A 286 -32.14 -11.60 16.59
C ASN A 286 -32.88 -10.56 15.74
N VAL A 287 -33.11 -9.37 16.28
CA VAL A 287 -33.77 -8.25 15.58
C VAL A 287 -32.99 -7.83 14.34
N PHE A 288 -31.66 -7.75 14.43
CA PHE A 288 -30.81 -7.42 13.29
C PHE A 288 -30.93 -8.46 12.16
N TYR A 289 -30.93 -9.75 12.50
CA TYR A 289 -31.14 -10.84 11.54
C TYR A 289 -32.55 -10.79 10.91
N GLU A 290 -33.59 -10.59 11.71
CA GLU A 290 -34.97 -10.48 11.20
C GLU A 290 -35.16 -9.27 10.29
N GLY A 291 -34.55 -8.14 10.64
CA GLY A 291 -34.48 -6.94 9.81
C GLY A 291 -33.86 -7.24 8.45
N MET A 292 -32.73 -7.95 8.43
CA MET A 292 -32.07 -8.37 7.18
C MET A 292 -32.99 -9.23 6.30
N VAL A 293 -33.66 -10.23 6.91
CA VAL A 293 -34.57 -11.13 6.17
C VAL A 293 -35.77 -10.36 5.62
N THR A 294 -36.33 -9.44 6.41
CA THR A 294 -37.48 -8.61 6.02
C THR A 294 -37.08 -7.67 4.88
N ARG A 295 -35.97 -6.95 5.02
CA ARG A 295 -35.44 -6.08 3.97
C ARG A 295 -35.15 -6.85 2.69
N SER A 296 -34.56 -8.04 2.77
CA SER A 296 -34.31 -8.86 1.58
C SER A 296 -35.59 -9.24 0.82
N LYS A 297 -36.72 -9.45 1.52
CA LYS A 297 -38.03 -9.67 0.90
C LYS A 297 -38.58 -8.39 0.28
N GLU A 298 -38.52 -7.28 1.01
CA GLU A 298 -39.00 -5.97 0.54
C GLU A 298 -38.22 -5.48 -0.69
N MET A 299 -36.91 -5.68 -0.71
CA MET A 299 -36.05 -5.35 -1.86
C MET A 299 -36.53 -6.04 -3.14
N LYS A 300 -36.95 -7.31 -3.07
CA LYS A 300 -37.46 -8.05 -4.23
C LYS A 300 -38.82 -7.53 -4.73
N LEU A 301 -39.58 -6.87 -3.86
CA LEU A 301 -40.86 -6.25 -4.18
C LEU A 301 -40.72 -4.79 -4.62
N HIS A 302 -39.53 -4.20 -4.48
CA HIS A 302 -39.30 -2.80 -4.79
C HIS A 302 -39.47 -2.54 -6.30
N PRO A 303 -40.16 -1.47 -6.72
CA PRO A 303 -40.45 -1.20 -8.14
C PRO A 303 -39.19 -1.04 -9.00
N ASN A 304 -38.10 -0.53 -8.40
CA ASN A 304 -36.80 -0.38 -9.06
C ASN A 304 -35.87 -1.59 -8.84
N TYR A 305 -36.37 -2.73 -8.38
CA TYR A 305 -35.52 -3.90 -8.16
C TYR A 305 -34.90 -4.40 -9.46
N ARG A 306 -33.58 -4.59 -9.44
CA ARG A 306 -32.84 -5.22 -10.52
C ARG A 306 -31.98 -6.34 -9.95
N THR A 307 -32.05 -7.50 -10.58
CA THR A 307 -31.23 -8.65 -10.18
C THR A 307 -29.75 -8.31 -10.26
N GLY A 308 -29.03 -8.53 -9.17
CA GLY A 308 -27.59 -8.27 -9.07
C GLY A 308 -27.22 -6.95 -8.39
N GLU A 309 -28.16 -6.00 -8.27
CA GLU A 309 -27.94 -4.74 -7.55
C GLU A 309 -28.09 -4.92 -6.02
N ASN A 310 -27.49 -4.01 -5.25
CA ASN A 310 -27.47 -4.05 -3.79
C ASN A 310 -28.40 -2.98 -3.16
N TYR A 311 -28.42 -2.93 -1.83
CA TYR A 311 -29.17 -1.95 -1.04
C TYR A 311 -28.88 -0.49 -1.41
N ALA A 312 -27.62 -0.17 -1.77
CA ALA A 312 -27.20 1.18 -2.14
C ALA A 312 -27.86 1.65 -3.44
N TYR A 313 -28.05 0.75 -4.42
CA TYR A 313 -28.79 1.06 -5.65
C TYR A 313 -30.25 1.48 -5.37
N LEU A 314 -30.86 0.89 -4.34
CA LEU A 314 -32.22 1.21 -3.91
C LEU A 314 -32.28 2.41 -2.95
N GLY A 315 -31.15 3.04 -2.64
CA GLY A 315 -31.07 4.17 -1.70
C GLY A 315 -31.38 3.79 -0.25
N LEU A 316 -31.24 2.51 0.11
CA LEU A 316 -31.49 2.05 1.47
C LEU A 316 -30.27 2.36 2.36
N ALA A 317 -30.52 2.62 3.63
CA ALA A 317 -29.47 2.87 4.62
C ALA A 317 -28.69 1.57 4.94
N PRO A 318 -27.35 1.60 4.98
CA PRO A 318 -26.56 0.47 5.48
C PRO A 318 -26.79 0.30 6.99
N GLN A 319 -26.80 -0.94 7.46
CA GLN A 319 -26.88 -1.29 8.87
C GLN A 319 -25.63 -2.02 9.33
N PHE A 320 -25.05 -1.59 10.45
CA PHE A 320 -23.83 -2.18 11.01
C PHE A 320 -24.10 -2.73 12.40
N LEU A 321 -23.76 -4.00 12.59
CA LEU A 321 -23.68 -4.64 13.90
C LEU A 321 -22.22 -4.70 14.34
N ILE A 322 -21.90 -4.07 15.46
CA ILE A 322 -20.54 -3.84 15.94
C ILE A 322 -20.34 -4.51 17.29
N PHE A 323 -19.34 -5.38 17.40
CA PHE A 323 -18.94 -6.04 18.64
C PHE A 323 -17.58 -5.48 19.11
N ASP A 324 -17.50 -4.90 20.32
CA ASP A 324 -16.20 -4.48 20.91
C ASP A 324 -15.30 -5.67 21.26
N GLU A 325 -15.92 -6.69 21.85
CA GLU A 325 -15.26 -7.93 22.22
C GLU A 325 -16.16 -9.13 21.93
N TYR A 326 -16.16 -9.56 20.68
CA TYR A 326 -16.98 -10.67 20.21
C TYR A 326 -16.75 -11.97 20.99
N VAL A 327 -15.50 -12.26 21.35
CA VAL A 327 -15.18 -13.47 22.12
C VAL A 327 -15.75 -13.42 23.53
N ALA A 328 -15.66 -12.27 24.21
CA ALA A 328 -16.24 -12.10 25.54
C ALA A 328 -17.76 -12.26 25.50
N PHE A 329 -18.42 -11.74 24.47
CA PHE A 329 -19.85 -11.95 24.27
C PHE A 329 -20.19 -13.44 24.12
N LEU A 330 -19.49 -14.17 23.25
CA LEU A 330 -19.74 -15.61 23.08
C LEU A 330 -19.49 -16.43 24.34
N GLU A 331 -18.51 -16.04 25.17
CA GLU A 331 -18.21 -16.71 26.45
C GLU A 331 -19.29 -16.47 27.52
N MET A 332 -20.10 -15.42 27.40
CA MET A 332 -21.26 -15.19 28.26
C MET A 332 -22.46 -16.09 27.92
N LEU A 333 -22.45 -16.72 26.75
CA LEU A 333 -23.55 -17.54 26.25
C LEU A 333 -23.42 -19.00 26.68
N THR A 334 -24.56 -19.65 26.89
CA THR A 334 -24.61 -21.11 26.98
C THR A 334 -24.32 -21.74 25.62
N THR A 335 -23.92 -23.02 25.59
CA THR A 335 -23.64 -23.75 24.35
C THR A 335 -24.81 -23.71 23.35
N LYS A 336 -26.05 -23.79 23.85
CA LYS A 336 -27.26 -23.77 23.01
C LYS A 336 -27.49 -22.39 22.40
N GLU A 337 -27.36 -21.32 23.21
CA GLU A 337 -27.49 -19.93 22.76
C GLU A 337 -26.39 -19.59 21.74
N SER A 338 -25.14 -19.92 22.07
CA SER A 338 -23.99 -19.69 21.19
C SER A 338 -24.17 -20.36 19.82
N THR A 339 -24.62 -21.61 19.78
CA THR A 339 -24.87 -22.34 18.53
C THR A 339 -25.97 -21.68 17.69
N ALA A 340 -27.07 -21.25 18.33
CA ALA A 340 -28.17 -20.58 17.64
C ALA A 340 -27.74 -19.22 17.06
N LEU A 341 -26.99 -18.46 17.83
CA LEU A 341 -26.56 -17.10 17.48
C LEU A 341 -25.46 -17.12 16.41
N LEU A 342 -24.49 -18.05 16.50
CA LEU A 342 -23.51 -18.29 15.43
C LEU A 342 -24.18 -18.68 14.10
N SER A 343 -25.26 -19.45 14.14
CA SER A 343 -26.05 -19.80 12.94
C SER A 343 -26.69 -18.57 12.30
N GLN A 344 -27.18 -17.61 13.09
CA GLN A 344 -27.72 -16.35 12.58
C GLN A 344 -26.61 -15.43 12.04
N LEU A 345 -25.53 -15.24 12.79
CA LEU A 345 -24.37 -14.46 12.35
C LEU A 345 -23.80 -14.99 11.05
N LYS A 346 -23.72 -16.32 10.87
CA LYS A 346 -23.33 -16.94 9.61
C LYS A 346 -24.22 -16.51 8.45
N LYS A 347 -25.54 -16.50 8.64
CA LYS A 347 -26.48 -16.07 7.59
C LYS A 347 -26.34 -14.57 7.30
N ILE A 348 -26.13 -13.74 8.32
CA ILE A 348 -25.83 -12.31 8.16
C ILE A 348 -24.59 -12.13 7.31
N VAL A 349 -23.52 -12.84 7.64
CA VAL A 349 -22.25 -12.72 6.95
C VAL A 349 -22.31 -13.23 5.50
N MET A 350 -23.14 -14.24 5.23
CA MET A 350 -23.30 -14.79 3.88
C MET A 350 -24.26 -14.00 2.98
N LEU A 351 -25.32 -13.39 3.54
CA LEU A 351 -26.40 -12.77 2.77
C LEU A 351 -26.48 -11.24 2.95
N GLY A 352 -25.81 -10.71 3.97
CA GLY A 352 -25.94 -9.32 4.41
C GLY A 352 -25.47 -8.30 3.39
N ARG A 353 -24.43 -8.61 2.59
CA ARG A 353 -23.89 -7.71 1.57
C ARG A 353 -24.96 -7.13 0.63
N GLN A 354 -25.87 -7.98 0.13
CA GLN A 354 -26.92 -7.50 -0.78
C GLN A 354 -27.95 -6.63 -0.06
N ALA A 355 -28.30 -7.00 1.18
CA ALA A 355 -29.28 -6.28 1.99
C ALA A 355 -28.72 -5.04 2.70
N GLY A 356 -27.40 -4.80 2.64
CA GLY A 356 -26.73 -3.71 3.36
C GLY A 356 -26.57 -3.96 4.85
N TYR A 357 -26.47 -5.22 5.27
CA TYR A 357 -26.25 -5.62 6.65
C TYR A 357 -24.79 -6.06 6.83
N PHE A 358 -24.04 -5.30 7.60
CA PHE A 358 -22.61 -5.48 7.79
C PHE A 358 -22.28 -5.83 9.25
N LEU A 359 -21.19 -6.56 9.43
CA LEU A 359 -20.76 -7.08 10.73
C LEU A 359 -19.33 -6.59 10.98
N ILE A 360 -19.11 -5.89 12.09
CA ILE A 360 -17.79 -5.46 12.54
C ILE A 360 -17.52 -6.16 13.86
N VAL A 361 -16.50 -7.01 13.86
CA VAL A 361 -16.12 -7.79 15.04
C VAL A 361 -14.74 -7.36 15.47
N ALA A 362 -14.63 -6.84 16.69
CA ALA A 362 -13.35 -6.70 17.37
C ALA A 362 -13.15 -7.85 18.37
N CYS A 363 -11.92 -8.37 18.41
CA CYS A 363 -11.52 -9.38 19.39
C CYS A 363 -10.04 -9.27 19.74
N GLN A 364 -9.65 -9.70 20.94
CA GLN A 364 -8.21 -9.75 21.29
C GLN A 364 -7.51 -10.96 20.69
N ARG A 365 -8.20 -12.11 20.65
CA ARG A 365 -7.67 -13.38 20.15
C ARG A 365 -8.69 -14.03 19.21
N PRO A 366 -8.44 -14.03 17.89
CA PRO A 366 -9.34 -14.64 16.91
C PRO A 366 -9.11 -16.16 16.83
N ASP A 367 -9.41 -16.90 17.90
CA ASP A 367 -9.24 -18.35 17.91
C ASP A 367 -10.22 -19.04 16.94
N ALA A 368 -9.76 -20.12 16.28
CA ALA A 368 -10.54 -20.85 15.29
C ALA A 368 -11.90 -21.35 15.81
N LYS A 369 -12.02 -21.65 17.12
CA LYS A 369 -13.28 -22.08 17.75
C LYS A 369 -14.41 -21.05 17.64
N TYR A 370 -14.07 -19.75 17.56
CA TYR A 370 -15.06 -18.66 17.50
C TYR A 370 -15.40 -18.25 16.06
N PHE A 371 -14.62 -18.71 15.09
CA PHE A 371 -14.75 -18.41 13.67
C PHE A 371 -14.83 -19.68 12.80
N GLY A 372 -15.46 -20.73 13.35
CA GLY A 372 -15.64 -22.02 12.67
C GLY A 372 -16.56 -21.97 11.44
N ASP A 373 -16.63 -23.09 10.73
CA ASP A 373 -17.62 -23.35 9.66
C ASP A 373 -17.70 -22.32 8.52
N GLY A 374 -16.55 -21.75 8.13
CA GLY A 374 -16.40 -20.86 6.98
C GLY A 374 -16.82 -19.40 7.22
N ILE A 375 -17.21 -19.03 8.45
CA ILE A 375 -17.52 -17.62 8.80
C ILE A 375 -16.29 -16.73 8.54
N ARG A 376 -15.09 -17.20 8.90
CA ARG A 376 -13.82 -16.48 8.72
C ARG A 376 -13.57 -16.03 7.27
N ASP A 377 -14.00 -16.83 6.29
CA ASP A 377 -13.70 -16.59 4.88
C ASP A 377 -14.52 -15.45 4.29
N ASN A 378 -15.58 -15.03 4.99
CA ASN A 378 -16.43 -13.92 4.59
C ASN A 378 -16.07 -12.59 5.29
N PHE A 379 -15.11 -12.60 6.23
CA PHE A 379 -14.50 -11.39 6.75
C PHE A 379 -13.36 -10.97 5.81
N ASN A 380 -13.72 -10.19 4.80
CA ASN A 380 -12.79 -9.78 3.75
C ASN A 380 -11.87 -8.66 4.22
N PHE A 381 -12.37 -7.78 5.09
CA PHE A 381 -11.56 -6.74 5.70
C PHE A 381 -11.03 -7.19 7.06
N ARG A 382 -9.71 -7.17 7.22
CA ARG A 382 -9.03 -7.64 8.43
C ARG A 382 -7.98 -6.62 8.86
N VAL A 383 -7.99 -6.24 10.12
CA VAL A 383 -7.04 -5.30 10.72
C VAL A 383 -6.37 -5.97 11.92
N GLY A 384 -5.04 -5.94 11.94
CA GLY A 384 -4.24 -6.28 13.12
C GLY A 384 -3.63 -5.02 13.72
N LEU A 385 -3.82 -4.80 15.02
CA LEU A 385 -3.37 -3.64 15.80
C LEU A 385 -2.35 -4.03 16.87
#